data_AF-A0A6V8P271-F1
#
_entry.id   AF-A0A6V8P271-F1
#
_cell.length_a   1.000
_cell.length_b   1.000
_cell.length_c   1.000
_cell.angle_alpha   90.00
_cell.angle_beta   90.00
_cell.angle_gamma   90.00
#
_symmetry.space_group_name_H-M   'P 1'
#
loop_
_entity.id
_entity.type
_entity.pdbx_description
1 polymer ?
#
loop_
_entity_poly.entity_id
_entity_poly.type
_entity_poly.pdbx_seq_one_letter_code
_entity_poly.pdbx_strand_id
1 'polypeptide(L)'
;MCVMCGCAGHDHQGHQEGHYSREVPWADAGTKPCPQCSYPIQDDFILCPHCGTQLKISCPECHKAVDVTWSRCPYCGATLKVAASHHDH
;
A
#
# COMPACT_ATOMS: atom_id res chain seq x y z
N MET A 1 -0.92 41.87 -42.05
CA MET A 1 -1.06 41.21 -43.37
C MET A 1 -0.72 39.73 -43.19
N CYS A 2 -1.74 38.87 -43.16
CA CYS A 2 -1.60 37.42 -42.93
C CYS A 2 -1.57 36.71 -44.29
N VAL A 3 -0.51 35.96 -44.60
CA VAL A 3 -0.51 35.07 -45.77
C VAL A 3 -0.95 33.68 -45.29
N MET A 4 -2.17 33.31 -45.68
CA MET A 4 -2.76 32.00 -45.46
C MET A 4 -2.40 31.12 -46.68
N CYS A 5 -1.42 30.22 -46.55
CA CYS A 5 -1.21 29.17 -47.55
C CYS A 5 -1.92 27.89 -47.08
N GLY A 6 -2.79 27.38 -47.95
CA GLY A 6 -3.86 26.44 -47.64
C GLY A 6 -3.44 25.00 -47.30
N CYS A 7 -4.32 24.36 -46.55
CA CYS A 7 -4.28 23.00 -46.06
C CYS A 7 -4.58 21.95 -47.15
N ALA A 8 -3.99 20.75 -47.07
CA ALA A 8 -4.48 19.54 -47.74
C ALA A 8 -4.16 18.25 -46.94
N GLY A 9 -5.21 17.55 -46.46
CA GLY A 9 -5.26 16.10 -46.15
C GLY A 9 -5.07 15.68 -44.68
N HIS A 10 -6.12 15.65 -43.83
CA HIS A 10 -6.87 14.46 -43.33
C HIS A 10 -6.05 13.45 -42.48
N ASP A 11 -6.21 13.36 -41.16
CA ASP A 11 -7.29 12.81 -40.28
C ASP A 11 -7.04 11.36 -39.80
N HIS A 12 -6.74 11.22 -38.50
CA HIS A 12 -7.20 10.20 -37.54
C HIS A 12 -6.44 10.47 -36.20
N GLN A 13 -7.07 10.95 -35.13
CA GLN A 13 -8.03 10.30 -34.23
C GLN A 13 -7.34 9.68 -32.99
N GLY A 14 -7.69 10.24 -31.81
CA GLY A 14 -7.48 9.65 -30.48
C GLY A 14 -5.99 9.42 -30.12
N HIS A 15 -5.53 9.30 -28.90
CA HIS A 15 -6.07 9.09 -27.56
C HIS A 15 -5.15 9.96 -26.65
N GLN A 16 -5.54 10.56 -25.52
CA GLN A 16 -5.78 9.99 -24.19
C GLN A 16 -4.77 8.94 -23.72
N GLU A 17 -3.62 9.39 -23.19
CA GLU A 17 -2.96 8.66 -22.11
C GLU A 17 -2.49 9.61 -21.00
N GLY A 18 -3.29 9.65 -19.94
CA GLY A 18 -2.80 10.09 -18.65
C GLY A 18 -1.67 9.16 -18.21
N HIS A 19 -0.45 9.66 -18.22
CA HIS A 19 0.63 9.07 -17.44
C HIS A 19 0.46 9.50 -15.98
N TYR A 20 -0.50 8.86 -15.31
CA TYR A 20 -0.25 8.42 -13.94
C TYR A 20 0.91 7.41 -14.05
N SER A 21 2.13 7.93 -14.12
CA SER A 21 3.35 7.23 -13.75
C SER A 21 3.40 7.39 -12.23
N ARG A 22 2.93 6.47 -11.38
CA ARG A 22 3.09 5.01 -11.35
C ARG A 22 4.54 4.55 -11.40
N GLU A 23 5.42 5.40 -10.88
CA GLU A 23 6.68 4.94 -10.32
C GLU A 23 6.48 4.69 -8.82
N VAL A 24 6.30 3.41 -8.46
CA VAL A 24 6.76 2.88 -7.16
C VAL A 24 7.97 2.00 -7.44
N PRO A 25 9.14 2.58 -7.74
CA PRO A 25 10.36 1.81 -7.75
C PRO A 25 10.67 1.47 -6.28
N TRP A 26 10.85 0.18 -6.00
CA TRP A 26 11.31 -0.38 -4.71
C TRP A 26 10.23 -0.53 -3.61
N ALA A 27 9.18 -1.30 -3.87
CA ALA A 27 8.59 -2.11 -2.80
C ALA A 27 9.22 -3.50 -2.88
N ASP A 28 10.37 -3.63 -2.22
CA ASP A 28 11.20 -4.84 -2.19
C ASP A 28 10.41 -6.02 -1.60
N ALA A 29 9.97 -6.92 -2.49
CA ALA A 29 9.88 -8.37 -2.34
C ALA A 29 9.52 -8.99 -0.96
N GLY A 30 8.57 -8.42 -0.22
CA GLY A 30 7.95 -9.07 0.95
C GLY A 30 8.53 -8.70 2.32
N THR A 31 9.14 -7.52 2.44
CA THR A 31 9.50 -6.93 3.74
C THR A 31 8.78 -5.61 3.91
N LYS A 32 7.98 -5.48 4.97
CA LYS A 32 7.27 -4.26 5.34
C LYS A 32 8.07 -3.50 6.40
N PRO A 33 8.02 -2.16 6.47
CA PRO A 33 8.63 -1.43 7.57
C PRO A 33 7.80 -1.61 8.85
N CYS A 34 8.47 -1.68 9.99
CA CYS A 34 7.81 -1.67 11.28
C CYS A 34 7.04 -0.34 11.45
N PRO A 35 5.75 -0.35 11.80
CA PRO A 35 4.96 0.88 11.91
C PRO A 35 5.42 1.79 13.05
N GLN A 36 6.22 1.28 14.00
CA GLN A 36 6.67 2.03 15.16
C GLN A 36 8.09 2.61 14.98
N CYS A 37 9.03 1.84 14.43
CA CYS A 37 10.44 2.23 14.34
C CYS A 37 11.00 2.24 12.91
N SER A 38 10.17 1.95 11.90
CA SER A 38 10.55 1.83 10.49
C SER A 38 11.61 0.75 10.18
N TYR A 39 11.93 -0.12 11.13
CA TYR A 39 12.85 -1.24 10.92
C TYR A 39 12.27 -2.25 9.91
N PRO A 40 13.05 -2.75 8.95
CA PRO A 40 12.58 -3.74 7.98
C PRO A 40 12.21 -5.07 8.66
N ILE A 41 10.96 -5.49 8.50
CA ILE A 41 10.43 -6.72 9.09
C ILE A 41 9.80 -7.60 8.00
N GLN A 42 9.94 -8.92 8.14
CA GLN A 42 9.28 -9.85 7.24
C GLN A 42 7.83 -10.11 7.69
N ASP A 43 6.99 -10.49 6.74
CA ASP A 43 5.60 -10.90 7.00
C ASP A 43 5.49 -12.12 7.91
N ASP A 44 6.55 -12.87 8.22
CA ASP A 44 6.48 -13.95 9.21
C ASP A 44 6.56 -13.45 10.67
N PHE A 45 7.16 -12.27 10.89
CA PHE A 45 7.52 -11.82 12.23
C PHE A 45 6.28 -11.50 13.08
N ILE A 46 6.23 -12.06 14.29
CA ILE A 46 5.16 -11.81 15.27
C ILE A 46 5.43 -10.52 16.06
N LEU A 47 6.71 -10.22 16.33
CA LEU A 47 7.19 -9.07 17.08
C LEU A 47 8.41 -8.45 16.38
N CYS A 48 8.55 -7.13 16.49
CA CYS A 48 9.71 -6.43 15.95
C CYS A 48 10.95 -6.70 16.82
N PRO A 49 12.06 -7.22 16.27
CA PRO A 49 13.27 -7.47 17.07
C PRO A 49 13.99 -6.20 17.53
N HIS A 50 13.72 -5.06 16.88
CA HIS A 50 14.38 -3.78 17.17
C HIS A 50 13.70 -2.99 18.30
N CYS A 51 12.36 -3.00 18.36
CA CYS A 51 11.60 -2.24 19.36
C CYS A 51 10.60 -3.06 20.19
N GLY A 52 10.37 -4.33 19.86
CA GLY A 52 9.42 -5.19 20.56
C GLY A 52 7.95 -4.96 20.18
N THR A 53 7.63 -4.13 19.18
CA THR A 53 6.23 -3.90 18.78
C THR A 53 5.57 -5.16 18.22
N GLN A 54 4.29 -5.36 18.53
CA GLN A 54 3.49 -6.49 18.03
C GLN A 54 3.12 -6.27 16.56
N LEU A 55 3.44 -7.24 15.70
CA LEU A 55 3.24 -7.14 14.23
C LEU A 55 2.10 -8.03 13.73
N LYS A 56 1.78 -9.09 14.45
CA LYS A 56 0.66 -9.99 14.19
C LYS A 56 -0.17 -10.20 15.44
N ILE A 57 -1.47 -10.32 15.25
CA ILE A 57 -2.45 -10.65 16.28
C ILE A 57 -3.21 -11.91 15.90
N SER A 58 -3.70 -12.64 16.89
CA SER A 58 -4.69 -13.69 16.65
C SER A 58 -6.08 -13.08 16.60
N CYS A 59 -6.87 -13.51 15.62
CA CYS A 59 -8.29 -13.16 15.60
C CYS A 59 -8.99 -13.79 16.83
N PRO A 60 -9.74 -13.04 17.64
CA PRO A 60 -10.42 -13.59 18.82
C PRO A 60 -11.54 -14.57 18.48
N GLU A 61 -12.10 -14.48 17.27
CA GLU A 61 -13.20 -15.35 16.83
C GLU A 61 -12.69 -16.68 16.25
N CYS A 62 -11.73 -16.62 15.31
CA CYS A 62 -11.26 -17.80 14.59
C CYS A 62 -9.85 -18.25 14.97
N HIS A 63 -9.18 -17.54 15.88
CA HIS A 63 -7.84 -17.83 16.39
C HIS A 63 -6.72 -17.90 15.34
N LYS A 64 -6.96 -17.41 14.10
CA LYS A 64 -5.94 -17.33 13.06
C LYS A 64 -5.05 -16.10 13.23
N ALA A 65 -3.76 -16.26 12.93
CA ALA A 65 -2.82 -15.16 12.89
C ALA A 65 -3.11 -14.26 11.68
N VAL A 66 -3.21 -12.96 11.94
CA VAL A 66 -3.49 -11.91 10.96
C VAL A 66 -2.65 -10.67 11.29
N ASP A 67 -2.38 -9.86 10.29
CA ASP A 67 -1.62 -8.63 10.46
C ASP A 67 -2.35 -7.59 11.31
N VAL A 68 -1.59 -6.85 12.13
CA VAL A 68 -2.11 -5.73 12.94
C VAL A 68 -2.53 -4.52 12.11
N THR A 69 -2.23 -4.51 10.82
CA THR A 69 -2.70 -3.46 9.91
C THR A 69 -4.11 -3.73 9.41
N TRP A 70 -4.61 -4.97 9.57
CA TRP A 70 -5.93 -5.34 9.09
C TRP A 70 -7.00 -4.98 10.11
N SER A 71 -8.03 -4.26 9.67
CA SER A 71 -9.16 -3.91 10.54
C SER A 71 -10.19 -5.04 10.66
N ARG A 72 -10.19 -5.99 9.71
CA ARG A 72 -11.12 -7.13 9.65
C ARG A 72 -10.38 -8.40 9.26
N CYS A 73 -10.76 -9.51 9.88
CA CYS A 73 -10.22 -10.83 9.57
C CYS A 73 -10.76 -11.32 8.21
N PRO A 74 -9.91 -11.69 7.23
CA PRO A 74 -10.40 -12.21 5.95
C PRO A 74 -10.92 -13.64 6.04
N TYR A 75 -10.63 -14.35 7.13
CA TYR A 75 -11.05 -15.73 7.31
C TYR A 75 -12.45 -15.86 7.90
N CYS A 76 -12.85 -14.94 8.78
CA CYS A 76 -14.16 -14.99 9.45
C CYS A 76 -14.96 -13.67 9.41
N GLY A 77 -14.37 -12.58 8.92
CA GLY A 77 -15.03 -11.26 8.86
C GLY A 77 -15.05 -10.47 10.17
N ALA A 78 -14.55 -11.03 11.27
CA ALA A 78 -14.54 -10.37 12.57
C ALA A 78 -13.69 -9.11 12.60
N THR A 79 -14.12 -8.10 13.36
CA THR A 79 -13.35 -6.87 13.58
C THR A 79 -12.14 -7.16 14.45
N LEU A 80 -10.96 -6.73 13.99
CA LEU A 80 -9.70 -6.90 14.71
C LEU A 80 -9.43 -5.67 15.56
N LYS A 81 -9.13 -5.87 16.85
CA LYS A 81 -8.77 -4.77 17.75
C LYS A 81 -7.27 -4.55 17.69
N VAL A 82 -6.87 -3.70 16.76
CA VAL A 82 -5.47 -3.31 16.58
C VAL A 82 -5.18 -2.14 17.50
N ALA A 83 -4.15 -2.27 18.34
CA ALA A 83 -3.66 -1.15 19.15
C ALA A 83 -2.88 -0.22 18.22
N ALA A 84 -3.59 0.70 17.56
CA ALA A 84 -2.98 1.70 16.69
C ALA A 84 -1.98 2.52 17.50
N SER A 85 -0.71 2.48 17.10
CA SER A 85 0.34 3.33 17.63
C SER A 85 0.07 4.76 17.16
N HIS A 86 -0.43 5.58 18.06
CA HIS A 86 -0.62 7.02 17.87
C HIS A 86 0.73 7.68 17.64
N HIS A 87 1.03 8.08 16.39
CA HIS A 87 2.11 9.01 16.08
C HIS A 87 1.58 10.43 16.28
N ASP A 88 1.70 10.90 17.53
CA ASP A 88 1.61 12.32 17.89
C ASP A 88 2.89 13.02 17.42
N HIS A 89 2.77 14.15 16.71
CA HIS A 89 3.92 14.97 16.31
C HIS A 89 4.31 15.95 17.41
#